data_AF-Q6MLV8-F1
#
_entry.id   AF-Q6MLV8-F1
#
_cell.length_a   1.000
_cell.length_b   1.000
_cell.length_c   1.000
_cell.angle_alpha   90.00
_cell.angle_beta   90.00
_cell.angle_gamma   90.00
#
_symmetry.space_group_name_H-M   'P 1'
#
loop_
_entity.id
_entity.type
_entity.pdbx_description
1 polymer ?
#
loop_
_entity_poly.entity_id
_entity_poly.type
_entity_poly.pdbx_seq_one_letter_code
_entity_poly.pdbx_strand_id
1 'polypeptide(L)'
;MAALIHLLFYSLMSVAGGDWVGNGGNVISCGDSLRLLDYYEAEEQRGIALDLGNDSMSFQQKVYYVLHRLENVNPTRAKMYKKWFHTFDAETQWFFIGKFLPIRDSGVVIIPEVCNIQQIAIQRPTALIMPGDQRYVIDVRLFERLSEADKAGLILHELIYREAIESGFTSSPGVRYFNQVVSSSLMKNFDSRMMLDLVRTAGLKHVDYHGYAVGLEAAQYHEDGNLKTAMVWSGELHGQNIKGKYVNFHPNGKIESFLYTSVDNYVFTFNGQSLPISHDGPLSRTLLLKFHPNGNLMSGSVKSKTPFILNGKTVLLSNLNGAVTFCPDGQLHTGIIESPEYSGPVPSKPEEMFPHHGSSQ
;
A
#
# COMPACT_ATOMS: atom_id res chain seq x y z
N MET A 1 -64.91 -1.71 6.73
CA MET A 1 -63.50 -2.17 6.79
C MET A 1 -62.63 -1.08 6.20
N ALA A 2 -61.99 -0.26 7.05
CA ALA A 2 -61.07 0.79 6.63
C ALA A 2 -59.70 0.45 7.23
N ALA A 3 -58.68 0.29 6.38
CA ALA A 3 -57.34 -0.08 6.78
C ALA A 3 -56.49 1.19 7.01
N LEU A 4 -56.01 1.34 8.24
CA LEU A 4 -55.06 2.37 8.65
C LEU A 4 -53.65 1.99 8.14
N ILE A 5 -53.05 2.81 7.29
CA ILE A 5 -51.63 2.72 6.91
C ILE A 5 -50.87 3.67 7.83
N HIS A 6 -50.07 3.14 8.76
CA HIS A 6 -49.09 3.91 9.52
C HIS A 6 -47.80 4.06 8.71
N LEU A 7 -47.57 5.24 8.15
CA LEU A 7 -46.24 5.65 7.67
C LEU A 7 -45.37 6.02 8.88
N LEU A 8 -44.41 5.15 9.21
CA LEU A 8 -43.31 5.48 10.11
C LEU A 8 -42.29 6.35 9.35
N PHE A 9 -42.38 7.66 9.54
CA PHE A 9 -41.31 8.59 9.18
C PHE A 9 -40.14 8.40 10.16
N TYR A 10 -39.12 7.65 9.75
CA TYR A 10 -37.82 7.71 10.41
C TYR A 10 -37.17 9.05 10.06
N SER A 11 -37.26 10.00 10.98
CA SER A 11 -36.41 11.19 10.98
C SER A 11 -34.97 10.74 11.21
N LEU A 12 -34.20 10.67 10.13
CA LEU A 12 -32.74 10.64 10.20
C LEU A 12 -32.30 11.95 10.85
N MET A 13 -32.01 11.90 12.14
CA MET A 13 -31.26 12.95 12.83
C MET A 13 -29.87 12.97 12.21
N SER A 14 -29.68 13.84 11.22
CA SER A 14 -28.34 14.23 10.77
C SER A 14 -27.62 14.86 11.94
N VAL A 15 -26.73 14.10 12.58
CA VAL A 15 -25.73 14.65 13.49
C VAL A 15 -24.70 15.39 12.63
N ALA A 16 -25.06 16.60 12.19
CA ALA A 16 -24.14 17.54 11.55
C ALA A 16 -23.34 18.26 12.65
N GLY A 17 -22.54 17.49 13.37
CA GLY A 17 -21.44 18.00 14.19
C GLY A 17 -20.14 17.51 13.56
N GLY A 18 -19.89 17.92 12.31
CA GLY A 18 -18.66 17.55 11.61
C GLY A 18 -17.50 18.31 12.24
N ASP A 19 -16.69 17.62 13.05
CA ASP A 19 -15.37 18.12 13.38
C ASP A 19 -14.66 18.43 12.07
N TRP A 20 -14.20 19.68 11.93
CA TRP A 20 -13.49 20.11 10.74
C TRP A 20 -12.18 19.33 10.64
N VAL A 21 -11.89 18.81 9.45
CA VAL A 21 -10.63 18.13 9.13
C VAL A 21 -9.69 19.16 8.49
N GLY A 22 -8.42 19.16 8.88
CA GLY A 22 -7.41 20.01 8.24
C GLY A 22 -6.44 20.71 9.19
N ASN A 23 -6.27 20.25 10.43
CA ASN A 23 -5.16 20.66 11.26
C ASN A 23 -3.86 20.13 10.63
N GLY A 24 -3.11 21.01 9.97
CA GLY A 24 -1.89 20.65 9.25
C GLY A 24 -0.67 20.42 10.16
N GLY A 25 -0.91 20.07 11.42
CA GLY A 25 0.12 19.88 12.41
C GLY A 25 0.09 20.94 13.51
N ASN A 26 0.55 20.48 14.67
CA ASN A 26 0.68 21.28 15.87
C ASN A 26 2.12 21.27 16.35
N VAL A 27 2.49 22.33 17.06
CA VAL A 27 3.72 22.43 17.84
C VAL A 27 3.39 22.48 19.32
N ILE A 28 4.31 21.99 20.13
CA ILE A 28 4.31 22.19 21.58
C ILE A 28 5.30 23.31 21.91
N SER A 29 4.83 24.31 22.67
CA SER A 29 5.66 25.39 23.18
C SER A 29 5.78 25.28 24.69
N CYS A 30 7.00 25.11 25.20
CA CYS A 30 7.31 24.99 26.62
C CYS A 30 8.35 26.05 27.00
N GLY A 31 7.88 27.24 27.40
CA GLY A 31 8.75 28.42 27.51
C GLY A 31 9.31 28.81 26.13
N ASP A 32 10.64 28.91 26.02
CA ASP A 32 11.30 29.29 24.77
C ASP A 32 11.44 28.13 23.76
N SER A 33 11.26 26.88 24.20
CA SER A 33 11.34 25.73 23.30
C SER A 33 10.07 25.60 22.45
N LEU A 34 10.27 25.23 21.18
CA LEU A 34 9.20 24.94 20.23
C LEU A 34 9.56 23.65 19.51
N ARG A 35 8.64 22.68 19.54
CA ARG A 35 8.85 21.36 18.92
C ARG A 35 7.63 20.91 18.16
N LEU A 36 7.82 20.13 17.10
CA LEU A 36 6.70 19.48 16.43
C LEU A 36 6.06 18.46 17.38
N LEU A 37 4.73 18.49 17.49
CA LEU A 37 3.99 17.60 18.39
C LEU A 37 4.27 16.12 18.06
N ASP A 38 4.29 15.76 16.78
CA ASP A 38 4.60 14.41 16.31
C ASP A 38 5.89 13.89 16.93
N TYR A 39 6.95 14.70 16.89
CA TYR A 39 8.29 14.32 17.35
C TYR A 39 8.41 14.34 18.86
N TYR A 40 7.73 15.28 19.52
CA TYR A 40 7.58 15.26 20.97
C TYR A 40 6.93 13.95 21.43
N GLU A 41 5.81 13.53 20.83
CA GLU A 41 5.16 12.27 21.22
C GLU A 41 6.06 11.05 20.90
N ALA A 42 6.81 11.07 19.78
CA ALA A 42 7.75 9.99 19.45
C ALA A 42 8.76 9.76 20.57
N GLU A 43 9.47 10.82 20.97
CA GLU A 43 10.60 10.70 21.89
C GLU A 43 10.13 10.57 23.34
N GLU A 44 9.20 11.43 23.77
CA GLU A 44 8.82 11.57 25.18
C GLU A 44 7.75 10.57 25.62
N GLN A 45 6.88 10.13 24.71
CA GLN A 45 5.79 9.20 25.05
C GLN A 45 6.03 7.78 24.56
N ARG A 46 6.76 7.60 23.46
CA ARG A 46 6.93 6.30 22.82
C ARG A 46 8.38 5.78 22.82
N GLY A 47 9.35 6.60 23.21
CA GLY A 47 10.76 6.23 23.19
C GLY A 47 11.30 5.92 21.78
N ILE A 48 10.70 6.51 20.74
CA ILE A 48 11.08 6.33 19.34
C ILE A 48 12.21 7.31 19.02
N ALA A 49 13.40 6.79 18.75
CA ALA A 49 14.56 7.59 18.37
C ALA A 49 14.46 8.05 16.90
N LEU A 50 14.36 9.36 16.71
CA LEU A 50 14.31 10.01 15.41
C LEU A 50 15.66 9.88 14.67
N ASP A 51 15.60 9.74 13.35
CA ASP A 51 16.75 9.72 12.46
C ASP A 51 16.36 10.40 11.16
N LEU A 52 16.72 11.67 11.01
CA LEU A 52 16.47 12.47 9.81
C LEU A 52 17.76 12.77 9.04
N GLY A 53 18.81 11.98 9.25
CA GLY A 53 20.13 12.24 8.68
C GLY A 53 20.90 13.33 9.44
N ASN A 54 22.02 13.77 8.87
CA ASN A 54 22.98 14.66 9.53
C ASN A 54 22.34 15.98 10.01
N ASP A 55 22.72 16.47 11.19
CA ASP A 55 22.25 17.72 11.79
C ASP A 55 22.55 18.96 10.94
N SER A 56 23.60 18.94 10.12
CA SER A 56 23.93 20.05 9.22
C SER A 56 23.03 20.15 7.98
N MET A 57 22.14 19.18 7.76
CA MET A 57 21.23 19.18 6.61
C MET A 57 20.11 20.20 6.79
N SER A 58 19.73 20.86 5.69
CA SER A 58 18.51 21.67 5.67
C SER A 58 17.26 20.79 5.78
N PHE A 59 16.13 21.37 6.17
CA PHE A 59 14.88 20.63 6.29
C PHE A 59 14.49 19.94 4.98
N GLN A 60 14.75 20.56 3.82
CA GLN A 60 14.46 19.95 2.51
C GLN A 60 15.30 18.69 2.28
N GLN A 61 16.59 18.73 2.64
CA GLN A 61 17.47 17.57 2.55
C GLN A 61 17.02 16.46 3.51
N LYS A 62 16.56 16.80 4.71
CA LYS A 62 16.00 15.86 5.69
C LYS A 62 14.71 15.21 5.19
N VAL A 63 13.80 15.96 4.55
CA VAL A 63 12.60 15.39 3.90
C VAL A 63 13.00 14.37 2.85
N TYR A 64 13.91 14.72 1.93
CA TYR A 64 14.38 13.79 0.91
C TYR A 64 15.06 12.56 1.49
N TYR A 65 15.84 12.72 2.57
CA TYR A 65 16.47 11.60 3.27
C TYR A 65 15.44 10.61 3.80
N VAL A 66 14.38 11.08 4.48
CA VAL A 66 13.29 10.23 4.97
C VAL A 66 12.56 9.55 3.80
N LEU A 67 12.20 10.30 2.75
CA LEU A 67 11.48 9.76 1.58
C LEU A 67 12.31 8.75 0.79
N HIS A 68 13.64 8.91 0.73
CA HIS A 68 14.54 7.93 0.12
C HIS A 68 14.57 6.60 0.90
N ARG A 69 14.56 6.65 2.24
CA ARG A 69 14.45 5.40 3.03
C ARG A 69 13.09 4.75 2.87
N LEU A 70 12.01 5.53 2.85
CA LEU A 70 10.65 5.03 2.64
C LEU A 70 10.53 4.28 1.30
N GLU A 71 11.23 4.75 0.26
CA GLU A 71 11.20 4.15 -1.09
C GLU A 71 11.64 2.68 -1.11
N ASN A 72 12.49 2.24 -0.17
CA ASN A 72 12.95 0.85 -0.11
C ASN A 72 11.84 -0.14 0.25
N VAL A 73 10.82 0.31 0.99
CA VAL A 73 9.75 -0.54 1.53
C VAL A 73 8.35 -0.10 1.09
N ASN A 74 8.23 1.11 0.57
CA ASN A 74 6.99 1.69 0.07
C ASN A 74 7.24 2.66 -1.10
N PRO A 75 7.79 2.17 -2.23
CA PRO A 75 8.18 2.99 -3.36
C PRO A 75 7.03 3.82 -3.96
N THR A 76 5.80 3.29 -4.00
CA THR A 76 4.65 3.99 -4.56
C THR A 76 4.34 5.24 -3.75
N ARG A 77 4.30 5.12 -2.42
CA ARG A 77 4.08 6.26 -1.52
C ARG A 77 5.24 7.24 -1.54
N ALA A 78 6.48 6.76 -1.49
CA ALA A 78 7.65 7.63 -1.56
C ALA A 78 7.66 8.49 -2.84
N LYS A 79 7.34 7.89 -3.99
CA LYS A 79 7.23 8.61 -5.28
C LYS A 79 6.12 9.66 -5.24
N MET A 80 4.96 9.32 -4.70
CA MET A 80 3.84 10.25 -4.54
C MET A 80 4.22 11.44 -3.64
N TYR A 81 4.83 11.18 -2.49
CA TYR A 81 5.26 12.21 -1.55
C TYR A 81 6.37 13.10 -2.12
N LYS A 82 7.35 12.54 -2.85
CA LYS A 82 8.37 13.34 -3.54
C LYS A 82 7.75 14.30 -4.55
N LYS A 83 6.72 13.85 -5.29
CA LYS A 83 5.99 14.70 -6.24
C LYS A 83 5.29 15.87 -5.53
N TRP A 84 4.59 15.59 -4.44
CA TRP A 84 3.92 16.62 -3.65
C TRP A 84 4.90 17.56 -2.96
N PHE A 85 6.04 17.05 -2.50
CA PHE A 85 7.08 17.87 -1.90
C PHE A 85 7.66 18.86 -2.92
N HIS A 86 7.83 18.43 -4.18
CA HIS A 86 8.33 19.30 -5.26
C HIS A 86 7.41 20.51 -5.52
N THR A 87 6.09 20.35 -5.35
CA THR A 87 5.12 21.44 -5.53
C THR A 87 4.73 22.11 -4.22
N PHE A 88 5.27 21.67 -3.07
CA PHE A 88 4.80 22.06 -1.75
C PHE A 88 4.84 23.57 -1.53
N ASP A 89 5.98 24.21 -1.83
CA ASP A 89 6.14 25.66 -1.63
C ASP A 89 5.16 26.47 -2.50
N ALA A 90 4.99 26.07 -3.76
CA ALA A 90 4.03 26.70 -4.67
C ALA A 90 2.56 26.47 -4.26
N GLU A 91 2.28 25.38 -3.54
CA GLU A 91 0.98 25.06 -2.95
C GLU A 91 0.80 25.64 -1.54
N THR A 92 1.77 26.41 -1.03
CA THR A 92 1.79 26.94 0.35
C THR A 92 1.54 28.44 0.40
N GLN A 93 0.60 28.84 1.25
CA GLN A 93 0.44 30.21 1.70
C GLN A 93 1.22 30.42 3.00
N TRP A 94 2.33 31.15 2.91
CA TRP A 94 3.11 31.58 4.07
C TRP A 94 2.38 32.72 4.79
N PHE A 95 1.80 32.43 5.95
CA PHE A 95 0.89 33.31 6.67
C PHE A 95 1.60 34.02 7.83
N PHE A 96 1.47 35.35 7.89
CA PHE A 96 2.27 36.21 8.77
C PHE A 96 1.45 37.06 9.76
N ILE A 97 0.12 37.17 9.58
CA ILE A 97 -0.75 38.04 10.41
C ILE A 97 -1.93 37.27 10.96
N GLY A 98 -2.09 37.23 12.28
CA GLY A 98 -3.29 36.72 12.94
C GLY A 98 -3.02 35.48 13.78
N LYS A 99 -4.04 34.63 13.95
CA LYS A 99 -3.94 33.35 14.64
C LYS A 99 -4.83 32.32 13.96
N PHE A 100 -4.42 31.06 13.95
CA PHE A 100 -5.30 29.98 13.54
C PHE A 100 -6.33 29.69 14.62
N LEU A 101 -7.57 29.47 14.20
CA LEU A 101 -8.59 28.93 15.10
C LEU A 101 -8.34 27.42 15.22
N PRO A 102 -8.42 26.85 16.43
CA PRO A 102 -8.13 25.43 16.62
C PRO A 102 -9.05 24.54 15.78
N ILE A 103 -8.44 23.67 14.98
CA ILE A 103 -9.13 22.58 14.28
C ILE A 103 -8.99 21.31 15.13
N ARG A 104 -10.12 20.75 15.57
CA ARG A 104 -10.20 19.67 16.58
C ARG A 104 -10.16 18.27 15.95
N ASP A 105 -9.11 17.95 15.20
CA ASP A 105 -8.90 16.61 14.63
C ASP A 105 -7.72 15.86 15.27
N SER A 106 -7.06 16.46 16.26
CA SER A 106 -5.80 15.97 16.84
C SER A 106 -5.98 14.78 17.79
N GLY A 107 -7.21 14.47 18.19
CA GLY A 107 -7.51 13.44 19.18
C GLY A 107 -7.07 13.84 20.59
N VAL A 108 -6.89 12.83 21.45
CA VAL A 108 -6.39 13.03 22.82
C VAL A 108 -4.87 13.21 22.78
N VAL A 109 -4.39 14.32 23.34
CA VAL A 109 -2.95 14.64 23.44
C VAL A 109 -2.63 14.95 24.90
N ILE A 110 -1.53 14.40 25.40
CA ILE A 110 -1.02 14.63 26.76
C ILE A 110 0.26 15.44 26.65
N ILE A 111 0.34 16.56 27.35
CA ILE A 111 1.52 17.43 27.42
C ILE A 111 1.77 17.85 28.88
N PRO A 112 2.99 18.27 29.23
CA PRO A 112 3.27 18.86 30.54
C PRO A 112 2.44 20.12 30.76
N GLU A 113 2.01 20.38 32.00
CA GLU A 113 1.13 21.52 32.34
C GLU A 113 1.71 22.88 31.95
N VAL A 114 3.05 22.99 31.92
CA VAL A 114 3.76 24.23 31.56
C VAL A 114 3.78 24.51 30.05
N CYS A 115 3.32 23.56 29.24
CA CYS A 115 3.39 23.62 27.78
C CYS A 115 2.03 23.96 27.17
N ASN A 116 2.06 24.56 25.98
CA ASN A 116 0.86 24.85 25.19
C ASN A 116 0.96 24.23 23.80
N ILE A 117 -0.15 23.69 23.31
CA ILE A 117 -0.29 23.28 21.91
C ILE A 117 -0.68 24.48 21.07
N GLN A 118 0.06 24.72 19.99
CA GLN A 118 -0.25 25.76 19.01
C GLN A 118 -0.34 25.12 17.63
N GLN A 119 -1.40 25.45 16.88
CA GLN A 119 -1.54 24.99 15.51
C GLN A 119 -0.59 25.79 14.61
N ILE A 120 0.24 25.10 13.83
CA ILE A 120 1.25 25.72 12.97
C ILE A 120 0.89 25.66 11.48
N ALA A 121 0.05 24.71 11.06
CA ALA A 121 -0.43 24.69 9.69
C ALA A 121 -1.93 24.34 9.58
N ILE A 122 -2.48 24.65 8.42
CA ILE A 122 -3.81 24.25 7.96
C ILE A 122 -3.64 23.58 6.60
N GLN A 123 -4.22 22.39 6.45
CA GLN A 123 -4.32 21.71 5.17
C GLN A 123 -5.76 21.75 4.68
N ARG A 124 -6.01 22.43 3.57
CA ARG A 124 -7.34 22.50 2.95
C ARG A 124 -7.63 21.18 2.21
N PRO A 125 -8.73 20.46 2.53
CA PRO A 125 -9.21 19.35 1.72
C PRO A 125 -9.46 19.82 0.28
N THR A 126 -9.21 18.96 -0.70
CA THR A 126 -9.36 19.28 -2.13
C THR A 126 -10.74 19.86 -2.47
N ALA A 127 -11.81 19.36 -1.84
CA ALA A 127 -13.17 19.85 -2.04
C ALA A 127 -13.42 21.29 -1.54
N LEU A 128 -12.51 21.87 -0.75
CA LEU A 128 -12.61 23.20 -0.15
C LEU A 128 -11.61 24.21 -0.73
N ILE A 129 -10.81 23.83 -1.73
CA ILE A 129 -9.87 24.74 -2.39
C ILE A 129 -10.62 25.51 -3.49
N MET A 130 -10.77 26.83 -3.32
CA MET A 130 -11.36 27.72 -4.34
C MET A 130 -10.27 28.30 -5.27
N PRO A 131 -10.63 28.86 -6.44
CA PRO A 131 -9.66 29.54 -7.29
C PRO A 131 -8.89 30.64 -6.53
N GLY A 132 -7.56 30.50 -6.46
CA GLY A 132 -6.66 31.40 -5.74
C GLY A 132 -6.27 30.92 -4.34
N ASP A 133 -6.96 29.92 -3.78
CA ASP A 133 -6.56 29.30 -2.51
C ASP A 133 -5.33 28.41 -2.71
N GLN A 134 -4.48 28.41 -1.68
CA GLN A 134 -3.38 27.46 -1.55
C GLN A 134 -3.81 26.23 -0.76
N ARG A 135 -3.15 25.09 -0.95
CA ARG A 135 -3.49 23.87 -0.20
C ARG A 135 -3.07 23.99 1.26
N TYR A 136 -1.85 24.45 1.49
CA TYR A 136 -1.26 24.57 2.81
C TYR A 136 -1.28 26.03 3.24
N VAL A 137 -1.52 26.29 4.51
CA VAL A 137 -1.31 27.60 5.15
C VAL A 137 -0.42 27.38 6.35
N ILE A 138 0.76 27.99 6.37
CA ILE A 138 1.75 27.80 7.44
C ILE A 138 1.97 29.11 8.17
N ASP A 139 1.92 29.10 9.51
CA ASP A 139 2.31 30.24 10.33
C ASP A 139 3.83 30.39 10.30
N VAL A 140 4.31 31.37 9.52
CA VAL A 140 5.75 31.61 9.31
C VAL A 140 6.47 31.94 10.62
N ARG A 141 5.79 32.54 11.60
CA ARG A 141 6.40 32.97 12.87
C ARG A 141 6.73 31.78 13.75
N LEU A 142 5.91 30.73 13.69
CA LEU A 142 6.18 29.46 14.36
C LEU A 142 7.16 28.63 13.55
N PHE A 143 6.99 28.57 12.22
CA PHE A 143 7.86 27.79 11.34
C PHE A 143 9.33 28.21 11.42
N GLU A 144 9.63 29.50 11.41
CA GLU A 144 11.01 29.98 11.48
C GLU A 144 11.69 29.74 12.84
N ARG A 145 10.90 29.46 13.89
CA ARG A 145 11.43 29.10 15.22
C ARG A 145 11.70 27.59 15.36
N LEU A 146 11.22 26.77 14.44
CA LEU A 146 11.45 25.34 14.46
C LEU A 146 12.89 25.00 14.06
N SER A 147 13.41 23.91 14.65
CA SER A 147 14.64 23.28 14.16
C SER A 147 14.46 22.76 12.72
N GLU A 148 15.54 22.59 11.97
CA GLU A 148 15.46 22.00 10.62
C GLU A 148 14.85 20.59 10.63
N ALA A 149 15.02 19.84 11.73
CA ALA A 149 14.37 18.55 11.91
C ALA A 149 12.85 18.69 12.09
N ASP A 150 12.39 19.57 12.98
CA ASP A 150 10.96 19.81 13.21
C ASP A 150 10.27 20.41 11.97
N LYS A 151 10.94 21.30 11.23
CA LYS A 151 10.47 21.80 9.93
C LYS A 151 10.26 20.63 8.97
N ALA A 152 11.24 19.73 8.83
CA ALA A 152 11.13 18.57 7.97
C ALA A 152 9.99 17.64 8.40
N GLY A 153 9.83 17.43 9.71
CA GLY A 153 8.73 16.65 10.28
C GLY A 153 7.36 17.26 10.00
N LEU A 154 7.23 18.59 10.07
CA LEU A 154 5.99 19.28 9.70
C LEU A 154 5.66 19.06 8.23
N ILE A 155 6.65 19.22 7.34
CA ILE A 155 6.40 19.00 5.91
C ILE A 155 5.99 17.54 5.66
N LEU A 156 6.69 16.57 6.26
CA LEU A 156 6.33 15.15 6.14
C LEU A 156 4.92 14.88 6.67
N HIS A 157 4.55 15.47 7.81
CA HIS A 157 3.19 15.41 8.35
C HIS A 157 2.19 15.85 7.28
N GLU A 158 2.40 16.99 6.65
CA GLU A 158 1.48 17.54 5.65
C GLU A 158 1.36 16.67 4.39
N LEU A 159 2.46 16.04 3.96
CA LEU A 159 2.42 15.09 2.85
C LEU A 159 1.63 13.82 3.21
N ILE A 160 1.84 13.29 4.42
CA ILE A 160 1.10 12.12 4.90
C ILE A 160 -0.37 12.46 5.13
N TYR A 161 -0.64 13.65 5.68
CA TYR A 161 -1.99 14.08 5.99
C TYR A 161 -2.80 14.31 4.73
N ARG A 162 -2.16 14.79 3.65
CA ARG A 162 -2.80 14.91 2.33
C ARG A 162 -3.37 13.57 1.88
N GLU A 163 -2.58 12.50 1.96
CA GLU A 163 -3.04 11.15 1.63
C GLU A 163 -4.22 10.72 2.49
N ALA A 164 -4.12 10.97 3.80
CA ALA A 164 -5.14 10.60 4.77
C ALA A 164 -6.48 11.33 4.51
N ILE A 165 -6.47 12.65 4.33
CA ILE A 165 -7.66 13.46 4.02
C ILE A 165 -8.28 13.03 2.68
N GLU A 166 -7.46 12.87 1.64
CA GLU A 166 -7.94 12.41 0.33
C GLU A 166 -8.55 10.99 0.40
N SER A 167 -8.15 10.22 1.41
CA SER A 167 -8.68 8.90 1.74
C SER A 167 -9.90 8.94 2.67
N GLY A 168 -10.37 10.11 3.11
CA GLY A 168 -11.55 10.28 3.96
C GLY A 168 -11.28 10.18 5.47
N PHE A 169 -10.04 10.41 5.92
CA PHE A 169 -9.75 10.50 7.35
C PHE A 169 -10.44 11.70 8.00
N THR A 170 -10.76 11.53 9.28
CA THR A 170 -11.36 12.57 10.11
C THR A 170 -10.49 12.97 11.31
N SER A 171 -9.32 12.37 11.48
CA SER A 171 -8.39 12.66 12.58
C SER A 171 -6.93 12.43 12.21
N SER A 172 -6.02 13.07 12.93
CA SER A 172 -4.56 13.02 12.69
C SER A 172 -3.70 12.11 13.61
N PRO A 173 -4.20 11.38 14.65
CA PRO A 173 -3.32 10.51 15.44
C PRO A 173 -2.54 9.46 14.63
N GLY A 174 -3.20 8.81 13.66
CA GLY A 174 -2.56 7.83 12.78
C GLY A 174 -1.49 8.45 11.88
N VAL A 175 -1.72 9.68 11.42
CA VAL A 175 -0.77 10.47 10.61
C VAL A 175 0.47 10.81 11.42
N ARG A 176 0.28 11.30 12.66
CA ARG A 176 1.40 11.59 13.58
C ARG A 176 2.22 10.34 13.86
N TYR A 177 1.55 9.23 14.19
CA TYR A 177 2.25 7.96 14.44
C TYR A 177 3.01 7.46 13.20
N PHE A 178 2.42 7.56 12.01
CA PHE A 178 3.11 7.21 10.77
C PHE A 178 4.35 8.09 10.57
N ASN A 179 4.21 9.41 10.74
CA ASN A 179 5.29 10.39 10.60
C ASN A 179 6.45 10.11 11.58
N GLN A 180 6.13 9.78 12.83
CA GLN A 180 7.11 9.37 13.85
C GLN A 180 7.94 8.18 13.40
N VAL A 181 7.27 7.12 12.94
CA VAL A 181 7.94 5.87 12.58
C VAL A 181 8.79 6.05 11.32
N VAL A 182 8.27 6.67 10.25
CA VAL A 182 9.05 6.86 9.01
C VAL A 182 10.25 7.79 9.19
N SER A 183 10.14 8.73 10.14
CA SER A 183 11.23 9.65 10.51
C SER A 183 12.19 9.07 11.55
N SER A 184 12.01 7.81 11.96
CA SER A 184 12.82 7.17 13.01
C SER A 184 13.91 6.23 12.46
N SER A 185 14.81 5.85 13.37
CA SER A 185 15.82 4.83 13.12
C SER A 185 15.24 3.42 12.92
N LEU A 186 13.97 3.19 13.31
CA LEU A 186 13.30 1.89 13.15
C LEU A 186 13.24 1.46 11.68
N MET A 187 13.09 2.42 10.76
CA MET A 187 12.99 2.18 9.31
C MET A 187 14.18 1.45 8.70
N LYS A 188 15.34 1.43 9.36
CA LYS A 188 16.54 0.73 8.86
C LYS A 188 16.32 -0.77 8.68
N ASN A 189 15.42 -1.35 9.48
CA ASN A 189 15.15 -2.79 9.50
C ASN A 189 13.73 -3.12 9.02
N PHE A 190 13.02 -2.17 8.41
CA PHE A 190 11.65 -2.42 7.96
C PHE A 190 11.63 -3.35 6.75
N ASP A 191 10.67 -4.28 6.76
CA ASP A 191 10.28 -5.08 5.60
C ASP A 191 8.83 -4.76 5.18
N SER A 192 8.34 -5.46 4.15
CA SER A 192 6.96 -5.28 3.68
C SER A 192 5.89 -5.64 4.72
N ARG A 193 6.17 -6.57 5.65
CA ARG A 193 5.22 -6.97 6.70
C ARG A 193 5.11 -5.86 7.76
N MET A 194 6.25 -5.35 8.22
CA MET A 194 6.30 -4.25 9.19
C MET A 194 5.66 -2.98 8.62
N MET A 195 5.90 -2.68 7.34
CA MET A 195 5.27 -1.55 6.66
C MET A 195 3.75 -1.75 6.53
N LEU A 196 3.27 -2.96 6.21
CA LEU A 196 1.85 -3.29 6.23
C LEU A 196 1.22 -3.04 7.61
N ASP A 197 1.87 -3.47 8.69
CA ASP A 197 1.37 -3.22 10.04
C ASP A 197 1.35 -1.73 10.40
N LEU A 198 2.39 -0.99 10.03
CA LEU A 198 2.45 0.45 10.25
C LEU A 198 1.31 1.18 9.51
N VAL A 199 1.11 0.89 8.22
CA VAL A 199 0.04 1.48 7.40
C VAL A 199 -1.33 1.16 7.99
N ARG A 200 -1.56 -0.09 8.40
CA ARG A 200 -2.82 -0.50 9.05
C ARG A 200 -3.04 0.23 10.37
N THR A 201 -2.01 0.32 11.20
CA THR A 201 -2.07 1.00 12.50
C THR A 201 -2.35 2.49 12.33
N ALA A 202 -1.76 3.10 11.31
CA ALA A 202 -2.03 4.49 10.93
C ALA A 202 -3.42 4.69 10.28
N GLY A 203 -4.12 3.62 9.93
CA GLY A 203 -5.41 3.63 9.24
C GLY A 203 -5.31 3.92 7.73
N LEU A 204 -4.09 4.01 7.18
CA LEU A 204 -3.86 4.37 5.78
C LEU A 204 -4.34 3.25 4.86
N LYS A 205 -4.75 3.61 3.64
CA LYS A 205 -5.55 2.70 2.80
C LYS A 205 -4.77 1.83 1.84
N HIS A 206 -3.47 2.07 1.65
CA HIS A 206 -2.68 1.32 0.69
C HIS A 206 -1.22 1.12 1.11
N VAL A 207 -0.59 0.09 0.57
CA VAL A 207 0.80 -0.26 0.88
C VAL A 207 1.45 -0.97 -0.32
N ASP A 208 2.74 -0.81 -0.52
CA ASP A 208 3.50 -1.73 -1.36
C ASP A 208 3.82 -3.02 -0.59
N TYR A 209 3.37 -4.15 -1.11
CA TYR A 209 3.53 -5.47 -0.53
C TYR A 209 4.10 -6.43 -1.57
N HIS A 210 5.33 -6.90 -1.35
CA HIS A 210 6.05 -7.80 -2.28
C HIS A 210 6.07 -7.35 -3.75
N GLY A 211 6.22 -6.03 -3.98
CA GLY A 211 6.29 -5.43 -5.33
C GLY A 211 4.96 -4.99 -5.92
N TYR A 212 3.85 -5.12 -5.18
CA TYR A 212 2.52 -4.70 -5.61
C TYR A 212 1.99 -3.59 -4.70
N ALA A 213 1.49 -2.50 -5.27
CA ALA A 213 0.71 -1.53 -4.51
C ALA A 213 -0.70 -2.10 -4.33
N VAL A 214 -1.11 -2.32 -3.09
CA VAL A 214 -2.39 -2.95 -2.75
C VAL A 214 -3.24 -2.06 -1.84
N GLY A 215 -4.55 -2.12 -2.03
CA GLY A 215 -5.53 -1.47 -1.16
C GLY A 215 -5.95 -2.35 0.02
N LEU A 216 -6.18 -1.73 1.18
CA LEU A 216 -6.45 -2.41 2.45
C LEU A 216 -7.92 -2.40 2.88
N GLU A 217 -8.79 -1.63 2.22
CA GLU A 217 -10.20 -1.45 2.62
C GLU A 217 -11.00 -2.76 2.66
N ALA A 218 -10.72 -3.69 1.74
CA ALA A 218 -11.34 -5.00 1.66
C ALA A 218 -10.31 -6.14 1.81
N ALA A 219 -9.18 -5.86 2.44
CA ALA A 219 -8.13 -6.86 2.60
C ALA A 219 -8.51 -7.91 3.65
N GLN A 220 -8.12 -9.15 3.39
CA GLN A 220 -8.17 -10.24 4.37
C GLN A 220 -6.75 -10.63 4.75
N TYR A 221 -6.59 -11.23 5.91
CA TYR A 221 -5.30 -11.58 6.49
C TYR A 221 -5.25 -13.07 6.85
N HIS A 222 -4.05 -13.63 6.75
CA HIS A 222 -3.71 -14.91 7.35
C HIS A 222 -3.58 -14.75 8.88
N GLU A 223 -3.50 -15.86 9.60
CA GLU A 223 -3.37 -15.86 11.08
C GLU A 223 -2.06 -15.20 11.55
N ASP A 224 -1.00 -15.27 10.74
CA ASP A 224 0.29 -14.59 10.96
C ASP A 224 0.24 -13.07 10.65
N GLY A 225 -0.92 -12.58 10.20
CA GLY A 225 -1.18 -11.20 9.82
C GLY A 225 -0.67 -10.80 8.43
N ASN A 226 -0.07 -11.71 7.66
CA ASN A 226 0.23 -11.46 6.24
C ASN A 226 -1.06 -11.23 5.44
N LEU A 227 -0.95 -10.54 4.31
CA LEU A 227 -2.09 -10.39 3.41
C LEU A 227 -2.49 -11.75 2.86
N LYS A 228 -3.79 -12.05 2.96
CA LYS A 228 -4.43 -13.20 2.33
C LYS A 228 -5.11 -12.81 1.04
N THR A 229 -5.85 -11.70 1.05
CA THR A 229 -6.51 -11.17 -0.16
C THR A 229 -6.43 -9.66 -0.18
N ALA A 230 -6.21 -9.04 -1.35
CA ALA A 230 -6.31 -7.59 -1.51
C ALA A 230 -6.57 -7.20 -2.97
N MET A 231 -7.04 -5.96 -3.19
CA MET A 231 -7.11 -5.37 -4.52
C MET A 231 -5.76 -4.75 -4.90
N VAL A 232 -5.22 -5.10 -6.05
CA VAL A 232 -3.99 -4.51 -6.58
C VAL A 232 -4.30 -3.19 -7.28
N TRP A 233 -3.69 -2.09 -6.84
CA TRP A 233 -3.82 -0.76 -7.44
C TRP A 233 -2.79 -0.53 -8.55
N SER A 234 -1.61 -1.13 -8.41
CA SER A 234 -0.59 -1.19 -9.46
C SER A 234 0.40 -2.31 -9.18
N GLY A 235 0.93 -2.89 -10.24
CA GLY A 235 1.97 -3.90 -10.17
C GLY A 235 1.95 -4.76 -11.43
N GLU A 236 3.07 -5.41 -11.68
CA GLU A 236 3.22 -6.32 -12.80
C GLU A 236 3.56 -7.71 -12.29
N LEU A 237 2.89 -8.70 -12.86
CA LEU A 237 3.16 -10.11 -12.61
C LEU A 237 3.58 -10.73 -13.95
N HIS A 238 4.83 -11.18 -14.03
CA HIS A 238 5.41 -11.77 -15.25
C HIS A 238 5.23 -10.88 -16.50
N GLY A 239 5.47 -9.58 -16.34
CA GLY A 239 5.39 -8.58 -17.42
C GLY A 239 3.96 -8.13 -17.76
N GLN A 240 2.97 -8.53 -16.99
CA GLN A 240 1.57 -8.18 -17.21
C GLN A 240 1.04 -7.32 -16.09
N ASN A 241 0.39 -6.21 -16.44
CA ASN A 241 -0.25 -5.33 -15.46
C ASN A 241 -1.48 -6.02 -14.85
N ILE A 242 -1.52 -6.12 -13.53
CA ILE A 242 -2.63 -6.74 -12.78
C ILE A 242 -3.44 -5.73 -11.96
N LYS A 243 -3.36 -4.44 -12.31
CA LYS A 243 -4.16 -3.37 -11.70
C LYS A 243 -5.67 -3.68 -11.75
N GLY A 244 -6.35 -3.37 -10.65
CA GLY A 244 -7.78 -3.54 -10.47
C GLY A 244 -8.21 -4.98 -10.21
N LYS A 245 -7.26 -5.91 -10.06
CA LYS A 245 -7.57 -7.32 -9.75
C LYS A 245 -7.57 -7.55 -8.25
N TYR A 246 -8.53 -8.35 -7.79
CA TYR A 246 -8.47 -8.96 -6.47
C TYR A 246 -7.60 -10.21 -6.54
N VAL A 247 -6.57 -10.25 -5.72
CA VAL A 247 -5.59 -11.34 -5.70
C VAL A 247 -5.57 -11.99 -4.32
N ASN A 248 -5.41 -13.31 -4.31
CA ASN A 248 -5.08 -14.11 -3.14
C ASN A 248 -3.55 -14.23 -3.06
N PHE A 249 -3.02 -14.27 -1.84
CA PHE A 249 -1.61 -14.40 -1.54
C PHE A 249 -1.34 -15.62 -0.69
N HIS A 250 -0.22 -16.29 -0.99
CA HIS A 250 0.39 -17.27 -0.09
C HIS A 250 0.86 -16.57 1.20
N PRO A 251 1.03 -17.30 2.32
CA PRO A 251 1.58 -16.73 3.56
C PRO A 251 2.96 -16.06 3.40
N ASN A 252 3.75 -16.46 2.40
CA ASN A 252 5.03 -15.83 2.07
C ASN A 252 4.91 -14.54 1.23
N GLY A 253 3.70 -14.03 1.03
CA GLY A 253 3.40 -12.78 0.35
C GLY A 253 3.43 -12.84 -1.19
N LYS A 254 3.74 -13.99 -1.80
CA LYS A 254 3.61 -14.16 -3.25
C LYS A 254 2.15 -14.37 -3.65
N ILE A 255 1.78 -13.96 -4.86
CA ILE A 255 0.45 -14.19 -5.40
C ILE A 255 0.18 -15.69 -5.47
N GLU A 256 -0.96 -16.11 -4.93
CA GLU A 256 -1.50 -17.47 -5.00
C GLU A 256 -2.45 -17.61 -6.18
N SER A 257 -3.40 -16.68 -6.35
CA SER A 257 -4.37 -16.77 -7.42
C SER A 257 -5.13 -15.47 -7.65
N PHE A 258 -5.72 -15.32 -8.84
CA PHE A 258 -6.69 -14.25 -9.13
C PHE A 258 -7.54 -14.59 -10.35
N LEU A 259 -8.67 -13.90 -10.48
CA LEU A 259 -9.53 -13.98 -11.65
C LEU A 259 -9.05 -13.00 -12.73
N TYR A 260 -8.79 -13.55 -13.91
CA TYR A 260 -8.42 -12.83 -15.11
C TYR A 260 -9.64 -12.63 -16.03
N THR A 261 -9.81 -11.44 -16.59
CA THR A 261 -10.96 -11.09 -17.47
C THR A 261 -10.49 -10.53 -18.81
N SER A 262 -11.19 -10.90 -19.87
CA SER A 262 -10.65 -11.09 -21.21
C SER A 262 -10.59 -9.92 -22.20
N VAL A 263 -10.27 -8.71 -21.78
CA VAL A 263 -9.99 -7.64 -22.76
C VAL A 263 -8.52 -7.61 -23.19
N ASP A 264 -7.64 -8.18 -22.38
CA ASP A 264 -6.20 -8.19 -22.63
C ASP A 264 -5.75 -9.60 -23.06
N ASN A 265 -4.69 -9.70 -23.88
CA ASN A 265 -4.03 -10.98 -24.15
C ASN A 265 -2.94 -11.17 -23.10
N TYR A 266 -3.14 -12.08 -22.15
CA TYR A 266 -2.15 -12.37 -21.13
C TYR A 266 -1.11 -13.34 -21.69
N VAL A 267 0.13 -12.89 -21.84
CA VAL A 267 1.25 -13.76 -22.19
C VAL A 267 2.06 -13.99 -20.94
N PHE A 268 2.08 -15.24 -20.49
CA PHE A 268 2.87 -15.63 -19.35
C PHE A 268 4.25 -16.09 -19.83
N THR A 269 5.30 -15.35 -19.49
CA THR A 269 6.66 -15.78 -19.81
C THR A 269 7.20 -16.66 -18.69
N PHE A 270 7.57 -17.88 -19.03
CA PHE A 270 8.02 -18.87 -18.06
C PHE A 270 9.20 -19.69 -18.62
N ASN A 271 10.33 -19.72 -17.92
CA ASN A 271 11.58 -20.34 -18.39
C ASN A 271 11.97 -19.90 -19.83
N GLY A 272 11.74 -18.63 -20.17
CA GLY A 272 11.98 -18.08 -21.51
C GLY A 272 10.94 -18.46 -22.58
N GLN A 273 9.86 -19.16 -22.21
CA GLN A 273 8.77 -19.53 -23.09
C GLN A 273 7.55 -18.64 -22.87
N SER A 274 6.93 -18.16 -23.94
CA SER A 274 5.72 -17.34 -23.89
C SER A 274 4.48 -18.21 -24.01
N LEU A 275 3.66 -18.23 -22.97
CA LEU A 275 2.39 -18.94 -22.90
C LEU A 275 1.22 -17.95 -23.03
N PRO A 276 0.63 -17.78 -24.23
CA PRO A 276 -0.61 -17.03 -24.37
C PRO A 276 -1.74 -17.75 -23.63
N ILE A 277 -2.20 -17.12 -22.56
CA ILE A 277 -3.31 -17.55 -21.74
C ILE A 277 -4.61 -17.08 -22.40
N SER A 278 -5.59 -17.98 -22.53
CA SER A 278 -6.89 -17.69 -23.11
C SER A 278 -7.99 -18.54 -22.46
N HIS A 279 -9.24 -18.14 -22.64
CA HIS A 279 -10.37 -18.69 -21.88
C HIS A 279 -10.87 -20.00 -22.50
N ASP A 280 -11.55 -20.76 -21.65
CA ASP A 280 -12.19 -22.01 -22.02
C ASP A 280 -13.49 -21.73 -22.78
N GLY A 281 -13.37 -21.63 -24.10
CA GLY A 281 -14.51 -21.55 -25.01
C GLY A 281 -15.24 -20.20 -25.03
N PRO A 282 -16.31 -20.11 -25.84
CA PRO A 282 -16.96 -18.83 -26.17
C PRO A 282 -17.79 -18.22 -25.03
N LEU A 283 -18.05 -18.96 -23.95
CA LEU A 283 -18.96 -18.54 -22.87
C LEU A 283 -18.24 -18.14 -21.57
N SER A 284 -17.00 -18.59 -21.32
CA SER A 284 -16.24 -18.18 -20.15
C SER A 284 -15.46 -16.89 -20.45
N ARG A 285 -15.74 -15.82 -19.70
CA ARG A 285 -14.99 -14.55 -19.77
C ARG A 285 -13.98 -14.39 -18.63
N THR A 286 -13.90 -15.38 -17.75
CA THR A 286 -13.08 -15.37 -16.55
C THR A 286 -12.20 -16.61 -16.47
N LEU A 287 -10.92 -16.42 -16.23
CA LEU A 287 -9.97 -17.50 -15.99
C LEU A 287 -9.38 -17.36 -14.59
N LEU A 288 -9.41 -18.45 -13.81
CA LEU A 288 -8.69 -18.51 -12.54
C LEU A 288 -7.24 -18.91 -12.81
N LEU A 289 -6.31 -17.97 -12.59
CA LEU A 289 -4.89 -18.26 -12.57
C LEU A 289 -4.49 -18.64 -11.15
N LYS A 290 -3.71 -19.72 -11.01
CA LYS A 290 -3.11 -20.12 -9.74
C LYS A 290 -1.61 -20.27 -9.86
N PHE A 291 -0.91 -20.03 -8.76
CA PHE A 291 0.54 -19.98 -8.68
C PHE A 291 1.05 -20.79 -7.49
N HIS A 292 2.23 -21.37 -7.66
CA HIS A 292 2.96 -22.04 -6.59
C HIS A 292 3.53 -21.01 -5.60
N PRO A 293 3.86 -21.40 -4.35
CA PRO A 293 4.51 -20.53 -3.37
C PRO A 293 5.85 -19.94 -3.83
N ASN A 294 6.48 -20.49 -4.87
CA ASN A 294 7.69 -19.91 -5.46
C ASN A 294 7.40 -18.81 -6.51
N GLY A 295 6.14 -18.58 -6.89
CA GLY A 295 5.70 -17.59 -7.86
C GLY A 295 5.52 -18.13 -9.29
N ASN A 296 5.80 -19.40 -9.52
CA ASN A 296 5.61 -20.05 -10.82
C ASN A 296 4.12 -20.34 -11.06
N LEU A 297 3.68 -20.27 -12.31
CA LEU A 297 2.31 -20.62 -12.68
C LEU A 297 2.05 -22.08 -12.29
N MET A 298 1.00 -22.34 -11.53
CA MET A 298 0.55 -23.67 -11.16
C MET A 298 -0.54 -24.16 -12.10
N SER A 299 -1.51 -23.31 -12.43
CA SER A 299 -2.58 -23.67 -13.35
C SER A 299 -3.20 -22.48 -14.06
N GLY A 300 -3.62 -22.69 -15.30
CA GLY A 300 -4.41 -21.76 -16.11
C GLY A 300 -4.89 -22.40 -17.41
N SER A 301 -5.52 -21.62 -18.28
CA SER A 301 -5.97 -22.07 -19.60
C SER A 301 -5.15 -21.40 -20.69
N VAL A 302 -4.63 -22.18 -21.64
CA VAL A 302 -3.78 -21.70 -22.73
C VAL A 302 -4.59 -21.57 -24.02
N LYS A 303 -4.12 -20.78 -24.98
CA LYS A 303 -4.68 -20.78 -26.32
C LYS A 303 -4.47 -22.13 -27.00
N SER A 304 -5.46 -22.63 -27.71
CA SER A 304 -5.30 -23.85 -28.50
C SER A 304 -4.13 -23.70 -29.49
N LYS A 305 -3.35 -24.78 -29.65
CA LYS A 305 -2.14 -24.86 -30.46
C LYS A 305 -1.02 -23.90 -30.02
N THR A 306 -0.88 -23.71 -28.71
CA THR A 306 0.24 -22.94 -28.15
C THR A 306 1.52 -23.76 -28.20
N PRO A 307 2.60 -23.30 -28.89
CA PRO A 307 3.90 -23.96 -28.84
C PRO A 307 4.49 -23.94 -27.43
N PHE A 308 5.03 -25.08 -27.00
CA PHE A 308 5.67 -25.25 -25.70
C PHE A 308 6.87 -26.19 -25.83
N ILE A 309 7.99 -25.91 -25.16
CA ILE A 309 9.16 -26.78 -25.20
C ILE A 309 9.10 -27.73 -24.00
N LEU A 310 8.94 -29.03 -24.30
CA LEU A 310 8.92 -30.12 -23.33
C LEU A 310 10.09 -31.07 -23.63
N ASN A 311 11.02 -31.21 -22.68
CA ASN A 311 12.23 -32.03 -22.83
C ASN A 311 13.03 -31.72 -24.12
N GLY A 312 13.17 -30.44 -24.44
CA GLY A 312 13.89 -29.97 -25.64
C GLY A 312 13.14 -30.14 -26.97
N LYS A 313 11.90 -30.65 -26.95
CA LYS A 313 11.04 -30.77 -28.13
C LYS A 313 9.89 -29.78 -28.08
N THR A 314 9.59 -29.14 -29.22
CA THR A 314 8.39 -28.30 -29.35
C THR A 314 7.15 -29.17 -29.47
N VAL A 315 6.22 -29.02 -28.53
CA VAL A 315 4.89 -29.60 -28.54
C VAL A 315 3.84 -28.51 -28.70
N LEU A 316 2.66 -28.86 -29.19
CA LEU A 316 1.51 -27.95 -29.24
C LEU A 316 0.56 -28.30 -28.09
N LEU A 317 0.36 -27.36 -27.18
CA LEU A 317 -0.65 -27.48 -26.12
C LEU A 317 -2.03 -27.11 -26.68
N SER A 318 -3.05 -27.87 -26.29
CA SER A 318 -4.44 -27.50 -26.58
C SER A 318 -5.34 -27.52 -25.36
N ASN A 319 -6.39 -26.72 -25.47
CA ASN A 319 -7.32 -26.39 -24.41
C ASN A 319 -8.64 -27.16 -24.56
N LEU A 320 -8.58 -28.43 -24.98
CA LEU A 320 -9.81 -29.08 -25.43
C LEU A 320 -10.81 -29.36 -24.30
N ASN A 321 -10.44 -29.32 -23.00
CA ASN A 321 -11.40 -29.41 -21.87
C ASN A 321 -10.82 -29.18 -20.45
N GLY A 322 -9.67 -28.49 -20.26
CA GLY A 322 -9.16 -28.33 -18.89
C GLY A 322 -7.91 -27.48 -18.71
N ALA A 323 -7.71 -27.04 -17.46
CA ALA A 323 -6.55 -26.27 -17.04
C ALA A 323 -5.25 -27.04 -17.32
N VAL A 324 -4.28 -26.37 -17.93
CA VAL A 324 -2.89 -26.81 -17.95
C VAL A 324 -2.33 -26.63 -16.55
N THR A 325 -1.66 -27.64 -16.03
CA THR A 325 -0.97 -27.55 -14.74
C THR A 325 0.53 -27.75 -14.88
N PHE A 326 1.28 -27.10 -14.00
CA PHE A 326 2.74 -27.15 -13.98
C PHE A 326 3.23 -27.53 -12.57
N CYS A 327 4.38 -28.21 -12.52
CA CYS A 327 5.11 -28.47 -11.29
C CYS A 327 5.74 -27.18 -10.72
N PRO A 328 6.20 -27.18 -9.46
CA PRO A 328 6.89 -26.02 -8.88
C PRO A 328 8.16 -25.62 -9.64
N ASP A 329 8.89 -26.57 -10.22
CA ASP A 329 10.04 -26.30 -11.10
C ASP A 329 9.62 -25.79 -12.50
N GLY A 330 8.31 -25.78 -12.76
CA GLY A 330 7.71 -25.28 -13.97
C GLY A 330 7.60 -26.28 -15.12
N GLN A 331 7.92 -27.54 -14.88
CA GLN A 331 7.66 -28.58 -15.88
C GLN A 331 6.16 -28.77 -16.07
N LEU A 332 5.74 -29.06 -17.29
CA LEU A 332 4.35 -29.40 -17.58
C LEU A 332 3.96 -30.66 -16.80
N HIS A 333 2.90 -30.56 -15.99
CA HIS A 333 2.38 -31.66 -15.19
C HIS A 333 1.17 -32.32 -15.84
N THR A 334 0.17 -31.52 -16.27
CA THR A 334 -0.99 -32.01 -17.02
C THR A 334 -1.36 -31.05 -18.14
N GLY A 335 -1.68 -31.59 -19.32
CA GLY A 335 -2.15 -30.82 -20.48
C GLY A 335 -2.40 -31.73 -21.68
N ILE A 336 -3.19 -31.27 -22.66
CA ILE A 336 -3.40 -32.00 -23.91
C ILE A 336 -2.31 -31.59 -24.89
N ILE A 337 -1.55 -32.57 -25.40
CA ILE A 337 -0.51 -32.38 -26.40
C ILE A 337 -1.06 -32.81 -27.77
N GLU A 338 -1.11 -31.90 -28.74
CA GLU A 338 -1.59 -32.16 -30.11
C GLU A 338 -0.46 -32.52 -31.10
N SER A 339 0.75 -32.82 -30.62
CA SER A 339 1.88 -33.16 -31.50
C SER A 339 1.92 -34.65 -31.85
N PRO A 340 1.80 -35.04 -33.13
CA PRO A 340 1.91 -36.44 -33.55
C PRO A 340 3.33 -37.01 -33.35
N GLU A 341 4.33 -36.16 -33.12
CA GLU A 341 5.74 -36.55 -32.94
C GLU A 341 6.14 -36.78 -31.46
N TYR A 342 5.21 -36.61 -30.52
CA TYR A 342 5.46 -36.77 -29.10
C TYR A 342 4.71 -37.99 -28.54
N SER A 343 5.43 -39.10 -28.37
CA SER A 343 4.93 -40.33 -27.73
C SER A 343 5.53 -40.57 -26.33
N GLY A 344 6.16 -39.56 -25.74
CA GLY A 344 6.76 -39.65 -24.41
C GLY A 344 5.73 -39.47 -23.29
N PRO A 345 5.98 -39.99 -22.08
CA PRO A 345 5.12 -39.72 -20.93
C PRO A 345 5.15 -38.21 -20.61
N VAL A 346 3.99 -37.62 -20.35
CA VAL A 346 3.93 -36.34 -19.63
C VAL A 346 4.62 -36.56 -18.28
N PRO A 347 5.57 -35.70 -17.85
CA PRO A 347 6.28 -35.88 -16.59
C PRO A 347 5.28 -36.14 -15.44
N SER A 348 5.29 -37.35 -14.91
CA SER A 348 4.64 -37.63 -13.64
C SER A 348 5.50 -37.02 -12.53
N LYS A 349 4.85 -36.55 -11.47
CA LYS A 349 5.40 -35.89 -10.27
C LYS A 349 6.89 -36.22 -10.02
N PRO A 350 7.78 -35.25 -9.76
CA PRO A 350 9.00 -35.61 -9.05
C PRO A 350 8.57 -36.27 -7.73
N GLU A 351 8.94 -37.52 -7.52
CA GLU A 351 8.76 -38.18 -6.23
C GLU A 351 9.34 -37.27 -5.15
N GLU A 352 8.55 -36.97 -4.13
CA GLU A 352 9.08 -36.39 -2.90
C GLU A 352 10.16 -37.35 -2.40
N MET A 353 11.44 -37.01 -2.61
CA MET A 353 12.53 -37.60 -1.88
C MET A 353 12.36 -37.20 -0.41
N PHE A 354 11.51 -37.94 0.31
CA PHE A 354 11.60 -38.00 1.75
C PHE A 354 12.98 -38.56 2.09
N PRO A 355 13.80 -37.86 2.89
CA PRO A 355 15.01 -38.47 3.39
C PRO A 355 14.60 -39.62 4.32
N HIS A 356 14.89 -40.85 3.90
CA HIS A 356 14.88 -41.99 4.80
C HIS A 356 15.89 -41.69 5.92
N HIS A 357 15.39 -41.29 7.10
CA HIS A 357 16.14 -41.45 8.32
C HIS A 357 16.36 -42.94 8.54
N GLY A 358 17.55 -43.41 8.14
CA GLY A 358 18.06 -44.71 8.52
C GLY A 358 18.20 -44.77 10.03
N SER A 359 17.28 -45.48 10.67
CA SER A 359 17.50 -46.10 11.96
C SER A 359 18.47 -47.26 11.77
N SER A 360 19.72 -47.10 12.20
CA SER A 360 20.62 -48.22 12.48
C SER A 360 20.72 -48.40 13.99
N GLN A 361 20.61 -49.67 14.38
CA GLN A 361 20.72 -50.25 15.72
C GLN A 361 22.06 -49.94 16.40
#